data_AF-A0A117M0H1-F1
#
_entry.id   AF-A0A117M0H1-F1
#
_cell.length_a   1.000
_cell.length_b   1.000
_cell.length_c   1.000
_cell.angle_alpha   90.00
_cell.angle_beta   90.00
_cell.angle_gamma   90.00
#
_symmetry.space_group_name_H-M   'P 1'
#
loop_
_entity.id
_entity.type
_entity.pdbx_description
1 polymer ?
#
loop_
_entity_poly.entity_id
_entity_poly.type
_entity_poly.pdbx_seq_one_letter_code
_entity_poly.pdbx_strand_id
1 'polypeptide(L)'
;MAEEATQKSGKKVYTFQDIQFNEANKTMAILACIPIVGLILLFTEKDDKFVRYMGAQFTIGALVSIALSVLLAIPLLNIIIAIVAWIYNMALFVMMIIAMVQASKGERFDIPVISKYALQLMAKV
;
A
#
# COMPACT_ATOMS: atom_id res chain seq x y z
N MET A 1 -20.52 25.62 8.19
CA MET A 1 -20.35 24.30 7.55
C MET A 1 -18.86 23.86 7.58
N ALA A 2 -18.08 23.71 8.65
CA ALA A 2 -18.18 23.61 10.10
C ALA A 2 -18.72 22.31 10.73
N GLU A 3 -19.01 21.26 9.97
CA GLU A 3 -19.69 20.07 10.52
C GLU A 3 -19.11 18.75 10.01
N GLU A 4 -17.83 18.49 10.27
CA GLU A 4 -17.29 17.12 10.33
C GLU A 4 -16.27 17.00 11.49
N ALA A 5 -16.53 17.72 12.57
CA ALA A 5 -15.78 17.63 13.79
C ALA A 5 -16.09 16.32 14.55
N THR A 6 -15.02 15.67 15.01
CA THR A 6 -14.93 14.78 16.17
C THR A 6 -15.26 13.28 16.03
N GLN A 7 -14.18 12.49 16.09
CA GLN A 7 -14.01 11.34 16.99
C GLN A 7 -14.90 10.09 16.81
N LYS A 8 -14.28 9.03 16.27
CA LYS A 8 -14.44 7.66 16.80
C LYS A 8 -13.09 7.15 17.31
N SER A 9 -12.84 7.42 18.60
CA SER A 9 -12.04 6.67 19.58
C SER A 9 -10.76 5.94 19.08
N GLY A 10 -9.59 6.50 19.41
CA GLY A 10 -8.33 5.74 19.49
C GLY A 10 -7.59 5.42 18.18
N LYS A 11 -8.06 5.92 17.03
CA LYS A 11 -7.47 5.60 15.72
C LYS A 11 -6.55 6.74 15.24
N LYS A 12 -5.22 6.52 15.24
CA LYS A 12 -4.25 7.50 14.73
C LYS A 12 -4.54 7.82 13.26
N VAL A 13 -4.94 9.05 12.95
CA VAL A 13 -5.12 9.52 11.57
C VAL A 13 -3.74 9.89 11.04
N TYR A 14 -3.19 9.07 10.14
CA TYR A 14 -1.92 9.36 9.50
C TYR A 14 -2.13 10.35 8.36
N THR A 15 -1.34 11.42 8.37
CA THR A 15 -1.30 12.40 7.28
C THR A 15 -0.02 12.23 6.47
N PHE A 16 -0.04 12.64 5.22
CA PHE A 16 1.13 12.62 4.35
C PHE A 16 2.31 13.46 4.90
N GLN A 17 2.07 14.45 5.78
CA GLN A 17 3.17 15.16 6.44
C GLN A 17 3.86 14.32 7.53
N ASP A 18 3.19 13.33 8.11
CA ASP A 18 3.75 12.50 9.18
C ASP A 18 4.71 11.42 8.66
N ILE A 19 4.61 11.08 7.38
CA ILE A 19 5.32 9.98 6.74
C ILE A 19 6.57 10.54 6.05
N GLN A 20 7.59 10.78 6.86
CA GLN A 20 8.89 11.30 6.44
C GLN A 20 9.86 10.16 6.18
N PHE A 21 10.71 10.32 5.16
CA PHE A 21 11.75 9.34 4.85
C PHE A 21 12.84 9.37 5.92
N ASN A 22 13.31 8.19 6.33
CA ASN A 22 14.44 8.01 7.22
C ASN A 22 15.54 7.24 6.49
N GLU A 23 16.72 7.87 6.37
CA GLU A 23 17.86 7.28 5.66
C GLU A 23 18.37 6.00 6.33
N ALA A 24 18.30 5.92 7.66
CA ALA A 24 18.73 4.73 8.41
C ALA A 24 17.94 3.47 8.02
N ASN A 25 16.69 3.65 7.60
CA ASN A 25 15.76 2.57 7.28
C ASN A 25 15.49 2.43 5.78
N LYS A 26 16.30 3.08 4.95
CA LYS A 26 16.18 3.08 3.48
C LYS A 26 16.04 1.66 2.90
N THR A 27 16.87 0.73 3.35
CA THR A 27 16.82 -0.67 2.89
C THR A 27 15.48 -1.31 3.23
N MET A 28 14.97 -1.08 4.44
CA MET A 28 13.66 -1.60 4.86
C MET A 28 12.53 -0.96 4.04
N ALA A 29 12.64 0.31 3.66
CA ALA A 29 11.66 0.98 2.82
C ALA A 29 11.60 0.40 1.40
N ILE A 30 12.77 0.11 0.80
CA ILE A 30 12.84 -0.55 -0.51
C ILE A 30 12.24 -1.96 -0.43
N LEU A 31 12.59 -2.71 0.63
CA LEU A 31 12.06 -4.06 0.86
C LEU A 31 10.55 -4.07 1.14
N ALA A 32 10.02 -3.04 1.81
CA ALA A 32 8.60 -2.88 2.07
C ALA A 32 7.76 -2.73 0.79
N CYS A 33 8.38 -2.38 -0.34
CA CYS A 33 7.70 -2.37 -1.63
C CYS A 33 7.29 -3.78 -2.10
N ILE A 34 7.97 -4.83 -1.64
CA ILE A 34 7.61 -6.22 -1.95
C ILE A 34 6.39 -6.59 -1.09
N PRO A 35 5.24 -7.00 -1.66
CA PRO A 35 4.00 -7.14 -0.88
C PRO A 35 4.09 -8.03 0.36
N ILE A 36 4.77 -9.18 0.25
CA ILE A 36 4.93 -10.12 1.37
C ILE A 36 5.81 -9.52 2.47
N VAL A 37 6.92 -8.89 2.08
CA VAL A 37 7.85 -8.26 3.03
C VAL A 37 7.22 -7.00 3.64
N GLY A 38 6.52 -6.22 2.82
CA GLY A 38 5.74 -5.05 3.21
C GLY A 38 4.66 -5.38 4.24
N LEU A 39 3.98 -6.53 4.10
CA LEU A 39 3.03 -7.02 5.10
C LEU A 39 3.73 -7.31 6.44
N ILE A 40 4.87 -8.01 6.41
CA ILE A 40 5.64 -8.32 7.63
C ILE A 40 6.11 -7.02 8.29
N LEU A 41 6.69 -6.11 7.51
CA LEU A 41 7.18 -4.82 8.01
C LEU A 41 6.05 -3.93 8.53
N LEU A 42 4.85 -4.00 7.96
CA LEU A 42 3.69 -3.27 8.48
C LEU A 42 3.36 -3.62 9.95
N PHE A 43 3.57 -4.88 10.34
CA PHE A 43 3.33 -5.37 11.71
C PHE A 43 4.58 -5.31 12.60
N THR A 44 5.78 -5.52 12.04
CA THR A 44 7.03 -5.54 12.80
C THR A 44 7.56 -4.13 13.07
N GLU A 45 7.46 -3.24 12.07
CA GLU A 45 7.99 -1.89 12.14
C GLU A 45 6.95 -1.01 12.85
N LYS A 46 7.37 -0.30 13.89
CA LYS A 46 6.47 0.58 14.67
C LYS A 46 6.93 2.03 14.68
N ASP A 47 8.24 2.25 14.54
CA ASP A 47 8.85 3.57 14.61
C ASP A 47 8.83 4.26 13.24
N ASP A 48 9.10 3.50 12.17
CA ASP A 48 9.17 4.06 10.82
C ASP A 48 7.83 4.04 10.07
N LYS A 49 7.18 5.21 10.04
CA LYS A 49 5.91 5.40 9.32
C LYS A 49 6.06 5.25 7.80
N PHE A 50 7.24 5.54 7.23
CA PHE A 50 7.48 5.45 5.78
C PHE A 50 7.55 4.00 5.33
N VAL A 51 8.30 3.18 6.05
CA VAL A 51 8.38 1.72 5.82
C VAL A 51 7.00 1.08 5.97
N ARG A 52 6.27 1.42 7.04
CA ARG A 52 4.89 0.93 7.25
C ARG A 52 3.94 1.36 6.15
N TYR A 53 4.04 2.61 5.68
CA TYR A 53 3.19 3.12 4.60
C TYR A 53 3.44 2.41 3.28
N MET A 54 4.70 2.24 2.88
CA MET A 54 5.06 1.48 1.68
C MET A 54 4.54 0.05 1.78
N GLY A 55 4.76 -0.60 2.93
CA GLY A 55 4.26 -1.95 3.19
C GLY A 55 2.74 -2.05 3.10
N ALA A 56 2.01 -1.12 3.71
CA ALA A 56 0.55 -1.06 3.63
C ALA A 56 0.05 -0.87 2.19
N GLN A 57 0.70 -0.01 1.40
CA GLN A 57 0.28 0.29 0.03
C GLN A 57 0.39 -0.97 -0.86
N PHE A 58 1.52 -1.67 -0.83
CA PHE A 58 1.70 -2.88 -1.64
C PHE A 58 0.94 -4.09 -1.10
N THR A 59 0.71 -4.16 0.22
CA THR A 59 -0.19 -5.16 0.82
C THR A 59 -1.60 -5.04 0.28
N ILE A 60 -2.14 -3.82 0.20
CA ILE A 60 -3.49 -3.59 -0.31
C ILE A 60 -3.55 -3.88 -1.81
N GLY A 61 -2.52 -3.49 -2.58
CA GLY A 61 -2.41 -3.87 -3.98
C GLY A 61 -2.47 -5.39 -4.17
N ALA A 62 -1.69 -6.14 -3.40
CA ALA A 62 -1.71 -7.60 -3.45
C ALA A 62 -3.06 -8.21 -3.02
N LEU A 63 -3.75 -7.62 -2.03
CA LEU A 63 -5.08 -8.06 -1.63
C LEU A 63 -6.11 -7.90 -2.77
N VAL A 64 -6.03 -6.80 -3.52
CA VAL A 64 -6.86 -6.60 -4.71
C VAL A 64 -6.52 -7.62 -5.79
N SER A 65 -5.25 -7.92 -6.03
CA SER A 65 -4.85 -8.99 -6.95
C SER A 65 -5.45 -10.34 -6.56
N ILE A 66 -5.41 -10.70 -5.26
CA ILE A 66 -6.01 -11.95 -4.76
C ILE A 66 -7.52 -11.95 -4.97
N ALA A 67 -8.22 -10.86 -4.66
CA ALA A 67 -9.67 -10.74 -4.87
C ALA A 67 -10.04 -10.93 -6.36
N LEU A 68 -9.23 -10.37 -7.25
CA LEU A 68 -9.42 -10.51 -8.70
C LEU A 68 -9.19 -11.95 -9.16
N SER A 69 -8.20 -12.65 -8.59
CA SER A 69 -7.97 -14.08 -8.84
C SER A 69 -9.12 -14.97 -8.39
N VAL A 70 -9.78 -14.66 -7.27
CA VAL A 70 -10.97 -15.40 -6.82
C VAL A 70 -12.14 -15.21 -7.80
N LEU A 71 -12.28 -14.02 -8.37
CA LEU A 71 -13.34 -13.70 -9.33
C LEU A 71 -13.19 -14.47 -10.67
N LEU A 72 -11.97 -14.89 -11.02
CA LEU A 72 -11.69 -15.76 -12.18
C LEU A 72 -12.29 -17.16 -12.06
N ALA A 73 -12.64 -17.61 -10.86
CA ALA A 73 -13.28 -18.91 -10.64
C ALA A 73 -14.68 -19.00 -11.28
N ILE A 74 -15.28 -17.87 -11.67
CA ILE A 74 -16.60 -17.82 -12.33
C ILE A 74 -16.41 -18.05 -13.85
N PRO A 75 -16.81 -19.22 -14.40
CA PRO A 75 -16.43 -19.64 -15.75
C PRO A 75 -17.01 -18.77 -16.88
N LEU A 76 -18.15 -18.11 -16.66
CA LEU A 76 -18.85 -17.31 -17.68
C LEU A 76 -18.21 -15.94 -17.96
N LEU A 77 -17.48 -15.35 -17.00
CA LEU A 77 -16.84 -14.02 -17.13
C LEU A 77 -15.31 -14.08 -17.13
N ASN A 78 -14.75 -15.28 -17.07
CA ASN A 78 -13.33 -15.52 -16.80
C ASN A 78 -12.39 -14.79 -17.78
N ILE A 79 -12.69 -14.75 -19.07
CA ILE A 79 -11.80 -14.15 -20.09
C ILE A 79 -11.62 -12.63 -19.87
N ILE A 80 -12.72 -11.90 -19.65
CA ILE A 80 -12.67 -10.43 -19.46
C ILE A 80 -11.94 -10.12 -18.15
N ILE A 81 -12.29 -10.84 -17.08
CA ILE A 81 -11.67 -10.67 -15.77
C ILE A 81 -10.18 -11.03 -15.84
N ALA A 82 -9.78 -12.03 -16.62
CA ALA A 82 -8.38 -12.43 -16.79
C ALA A 82 -7.54 -11.33 -17.44
N ILE A 83 -8.08 -10.68 -18.47
CA ILE A 83 -7.41 -9.54 -19.13
C ILE A 83 -7.26 -8.38 -18.15
N VAL A 84 -8.32 -8.03 -17.42
CA VAL A 84 -8.28 -6.95 -16.43
C VAL A 84 -7.29 -7.28 -15.31
N ALA A 85 -7.27 -8.52 -14.82
CA ALA A 85 -6.34 -8.97 -13.80
C ALA A 85 -4.90 -8.93 -14.27
N TRP A 86 -4.63 -9.32 -15.50
CA TRP A 86 -3.30 -9.25 -16.07
C TRP A 86 -2.80 -7.81 -16.18
N ILE A 87 -3.62 -6.90 -16.71
CA ILE A 87 -3.29 -5.46 -16.80
C ILE A 87 -3.06 -4.86 -15.41
N TYR A 88 -3.93 -5.19 -14.44
CA TYR A 88 -3.81 -4.69 -13.07
C TYR A 88 -2.51 -5.16 -12.40
N ASN A 89 -2.19 -6.45 -12.49
CA ASN A 89 -0.95 -6.99 -11.90
C ASN A 89 0.29 -6.39 -12.57
N MET A 90 0.26 -6.18 -13.89
CA MET A 90 1.34 -5.51 -14.60
C MET A 90 1.52 -4.06 -14.12
N ALA A 91 0.42 -3.31 -13.98
CA ALA A 91 0.45 -1.93 -13.48
C ALA A 91 0.98 -1.86 -12.03
N LEU A 92 0.55 -2.77 -11.16
CA LEU A 92 1.09 -2.89 -9.80
C LEU A 92 2.59 -3.19 -9.80
N PHE A 93 3.05 -4.09 -10.67
CA PHE A 93 4.47 -4.42 -10.77
C PHE A 93 5.32 -3.22 -11.22
N VAL A 94 4.83 -2.45 -12.20
CA VAL A 94 5.49 -1.21 -12.63
C VAL A 94 5.51 -0.18 -11.50
N MET A 95 4.39 0.02 -10.79
CA MET A 95 4.33 0.92 -9.63
C MET A 95 5.27 0.47 -8.51
N MET A 96 5.45 -0.84 -8.31
CA MET A 96 6.40 -1.40 -7.35
C MET A 96 7.83 -1.00 -7.68
N ILE A 97 8.25 -1.15 -8.94
CA ILE A 97 9.60 -0.75 -9.38
C ILE A 97 9.79 0.76 -9.20
N ILE A 98 8.80 1.57 -9.61
CA ILE A 98 8.87 3.03 -9.44
C ILE A 98 8.98 3.39 -7.95
N ALA A 99 8.19 2.77 -7.08
CA ALA A 99 8.25 3.01 -5.65
C ALA A 99 9.60 2.61 -5.04
N MET A 100 10.21 1.50 -5.47
CA MET A 100 11.55 1.10 -5.03
C MET A 100 12.61 2.12 -5.44
N VAL A 101 12.53 2.64 -6.67
CA VAL A 101 13.45 3.67 -7.16
C VAL A 101 13.25 4.98 -6.39
N GLN A 102 12.01 5.40 -6.16
CA GLN A 102 11.69 6.61 -5.38
C GLN A 102 12.13 6.45 -3.92
N ALA A 103 11.89 5.29 -3.29
CA ALA A 103 12.39 4.94 -1.96
C ALA A 103 13.92 5.02 -1.89
N SER A 104 14.60 4.61 -2.95
CA SER A 104 16.06 4.70 -3.06
C SER A 104 16.57 6.15 -3.15
N LYS A 105 15.73 7.08 -3.60
CA LYS A 105 16.01 8.53 -3.63
C LYS A 105 15.55 9.26 -2.37
N GLY A 106 14.89 8.57 -1.44
CA GLY A 106 14.27 9.18 -0.26
C GLY A 106 12.93 9.86 -0.52
N GLU A 107 12.33 9.61 -1.68
CA GLU A 107 11.03 10.17 -2.06
C GLU A 107 9.90 9.17 -1.82
N ARG A 108 8.76 9.65 -1.35
CA ARG A 108 7.56 8.82 -1.18
C ARG A 108 6.81 8.71 -2.51
N PHE A 109 6.43 7.49 -2.87
CA PHE A 109 5.55 7.25 -4.01
C PHE A 109 4.14 6.92 -3.54
N ASP A 110 3.21 7.85 -3.80
CA ASP A 110 1.81 7.77 -3.36
C ASP A 110 0.92 7.34 -4.54
N ILE A 111 0.30 6.17 -4.44
CA ILE A 111 -0.68 5.69 -5.41
C ILE A 111 -2.07 6.23 -5.03
N PRO A 112 -2.66 7.21 -5.75
CA PRO A 112 -3.78 8.04 -5.26
C PRO A 112 -5.00 7.27 -4.74
N VAL A 113 -5.29 6.09 -5.31
CA VAL A 113 -6.38 5.23 -4.84
C VAL A 113 -5.94 4.38 -3.65
N ILE A 114 -4.78 3.74 -3.72
CA ILE A 114 -4.30 2.78 -2.73
C ILE A 114 -3.80 3.48 -1.45
N SER A 115 -3.18 4.65 -1.58
CA SER A 115 -2.64 5.47 -0.48
C SER A 115 -3.68 5.76 0.59
N LYS A 116 -4.91 6.11 0.21
CA LYS A 116 -6.00 6.37 1.18
C LYS A 116 -6.32 5.13 2.01
N TYR A 117 -6.40 3.96 1.35
CA TYR A 117 -6.63 2.71 2.05
C TYR A 117 -5.42 2.28 2.89
N ALA A 118 -4.19 2.58 2.44
CA ALA A 118 -2.96 2.30 3.18
C ALA A 118 -2.89 3.07 4.50
N LEU A 119 -3.25 4.36 4.47
CA LEU A 119 -3.37 5.19 5.68
C LEU A 119 -4.45 4.63 6.63
N GLN A 120 -5.60 4.22 6.09
CA GLN A 120 -6.68 3.61 6.88
C GLN A 120 -6.28 2.26 7.50
N LEU A 121 -5.47 1.46 6.79
CA LEU A 121 -4.94 0.19 7.25
C LEU A 121 -3.95 0.40 8.40
N MET A 122 -2.98 1.31 8.23
CA MET A 122 -2.04 1.68 9.30
C MET A 122 -2.75 2.29 10.52
N ALA A 123 -3.86 3.01 10.33
CA ALA A 123 -4.67 3.52 11.44
C ALA A 123 -5.31 2.38 12.26
N LYS A 124 -5.50 1.21 11.65
CA LYS A 124 -6.21 0.06 12.25
C LYS A 124 -5.25 -1.02 12.81
N VAL A 125 -4.01 -1.04 12.35
CA VAL A 125 -2.94 -2.00 12.73
C VAL A 125 -1.89 -1.30 13.60
#